data_AF-F8NJS6-F1
#
_entry.id   AF-F8NJS6-F1
#
_cell.length_a   1.000
_cell.length_b   1.000
_cell.length_c   1.000
_cell.angle_alpha   90.00
_cell.angle_beta   90.00
_cell.angle_gamma   90.00
#
_symmetry.space_group_name_H-M   'P 1'
#
loop_
_entity.id
_entity.type
_entity.pdbx_description
1 polymer ?
#
loop_
_entity_poly.entity_id
_entity_poly.type
_entity_poly.pdbx_seq_one_letter_code
_entity_poly.pdbx_strand_id
1 'polypeptide(L)'
;MQMACEFLLCHLHVGSLETMVTCKEVRHALQNLSQEVNSAYDQIMIRINKLDKKRRELALTAIMCITYAFEPLSDRGLQEAVTLSRGGTGISSDELVGVATILGACSGLLQQL
;
A
#
# COMPACT_ATOMS: atom_id res chain seq x y z
N MET A 1 -4.50 -0.94 -14.62
CA MET A 1 -3.71 -1.73 -13.65
C MET A 1 -2.22 -1.35 -13.63
N GLN A 2 -1.64 -0.75 -14.68
CA GLN A 2 -0.20 -0.47 -14.76
C GLN A 2 0.26 0.83 -14.08
N MET A 3 -0.53 1.92 -14.10
CA MET A 3 -0.16 3.20 -13.45
C MET A 3 -0.19 3.16 -11.91
N ALA A 4 -1.05 2.33 -11.31
CA ALA A 4 -1.17 2.21 -9.86
C ALA A 4 0.11 1.69 -9.18
N CYS A 5 0.84 0.80 -9.88
CA CYS A 5 2.09 0.26 -9.37
C CYS A 5 3.21 1.32 -9.38
N GLU A 6 3.21 2.25 -10.33
CA GLU A 6 4.26 3.27 -10.46
C GLU A 6 4.24 4.26 -9.30
N PHE A 7 3.07 4.69 -8.82
CA PHE A 7 2.98 5.59 -7.67
C PHE A 7 3.49 4.94 -6.39
N LEU A 8 3.14 3.66 -6.16
CA LEU A 8 3.61 2.91 -5.00
C LEU A 8 5.13 2.67 -5.07
N LEU A 9 5.65 2.38 -6.26
CA LEU A 9 7.09 2.26 -6.50
C LEU A 9 7.81 3.58 -6.24
N CYS A 10 7.27 4.72 -6.68
CA CYS A 10 7.82 6.04 -6.40
C CYS A 10 7.84 6.35 -4.90
N HIS A 11 6.78 6.00 -4.17
CA HIS A 11 6.74 6.20 -2.72
C HIS A 11 7.78 5.32 -2.01
N LEU A 12 7.89 4.04 -2.38
CA LEU A 12 8.92 3.14 -1.87
C LEU A 12 10.35 3.60 -2.25
N HIS A 13 10.52 4.21 -3.43
CA HIS A 13 11.77 4.82 -3.89
C HIS A 13 12.20 6.00 -3.03
N VAL A 14 11.28 6.84 -2.58
CA VAL A 14 11.60 7.97 -1.72
C VAL A 14 11.78 7.53 -0.27
N GLY A 15 10.93 6.63 0.22
CA GLY A 15 11.01 6.10 1.59
C GLY A 15 12.30 5.30 1.85
N SER A 16 12.85 4.57 0.86
CA SER A 16 14.12 3.87 1.04
C SER A 16 15.29 4.83 1.30
N LEU A 17 15.26 6.02 0.69
CA LEU A 17 16.28 7.05 0.87
C LEU A 17 16.19 7.74 2.24
N GLU A 18 14.99 7.83 2.82
CA GLU A 18 14.76 8.46 4.12
C GLU A 18 15.47 7.73 5.28
N THR A 19 15.71 6.43 5.13
CA THR A 19 16.39 5.61 6.14
C THR A 19 17.92 5.74 6.12
N MET A 20 18.48 6.48 5.17
CA MET A 20 19.93 6.56 4.96
C MET A 20 20.55 7.70 5.74
N VAL A 21 21.69 7.42 6.39
CA VAL A 21 22.31 8.35 7.35
C VAL A 21 23.42 9.18 6.68
N THR A 22 24.01 8.67 5.59
CA THR A 22 25.15 9.31 4.92
C THR A 22 24.91 9.60 3.44
N CYS A 23 25.51 10.67 2.93
CA CYS A 23 25.51 10.98 1.50
C CYS A 23 26.15 9.89 0.63
N LYS A 24 26.92 8.97 1.22
CA LYS A 24 27.48 7.81 0.53
C LYS A 24 26.43 6.72 0.34
N GLU A 25 25.65 6.43 1.38
CA GLU A 25 24.52 5.49 1.32
C GLU A 25 23.47 5.98 0.32
N VAL A 26 23.09 7.26 0.40
CA VAL A 26 22.14 7.87 -0.56
C VAL A 26 22.61 7.70 -2.00
N ARG A 27 23.88 8.01 -2.29
CA ARG A 27 24.44 7.83 -3.64
C ARG A 27 24.46 6.38 -4.09
N HIS A 28 24.77 5.45 -3.19
CA HIS A 28 24.75 4.02 -3.49
C HIS A 28 23.32 3.50 -3.75
N ALA A 29 22.34 3.93 -2.98
CA ALA A 29 20.93 3.61 -3.25
C ALA A 29 20.47 4.18 -4.58
N LEU A 30 20.78 5.46 -4.87
CA LEU A 30 20.41 6.06 -6.15
C LEU A 30 20.97 5.29 -7.36
N GLN A 31 22.13 4.64 -7.21
CA GLN A 31 22.72 3.79 -8.26
C GLN A 31 22.00 2.44 -8.43
N ASN A 32 21.37 1.92 -7.38
CA ASN A 32 20.72 0.60 -7.35
C ASN A 32 19.19 0.66 -7.13
N LEU A 33 18.62 1.86 -7.21
CA LEU A 33 17.30 2.19 -6.66
C LEU A 33 16.17 1.37 -7.30
N SER A 34 16.23 1.19 -8.62
CA SER A 34 15.25 0.39 -9.38
C SER A 34 15.25 -1.07 -8.95
N GLN A 35 16.42 -1.65 -8.68
CA GLN A 35 16.55 -3.06 -8.32
C GLN A 35 16.10 -3.33 -6.89
N GLU A 36 16.49 -2.48 -5.93
CA GLU A 36 16.12 -2.64 -4.52
C GLU A 36 14.61 -2.47 -4.30
N VAL A 37 13.98 -1.51 -4.98
CA VAL A 37 12.56 -1.23 -4.80
C VAL A 37 11.65 -2.21 -5.55
N ASN A 38 12.06 -2.68 -6.74
CA ASN A 38 11.38 -3.81 -7.38
C ASN A 38 11.39 -5.03 -6.46
N SER A 39 12.54 -5.32 -5.82
CA SER A 39 12.64 -6.41 -4.83
C SER A 39 11.74 -6.18 -3.61
N ALA A 40 11.63 -4.94 -3.11
CA ALA A 40 10.75 -4.62 -1.98
C ALA A 40 9.27 -4.81 -2.33
N TYR A 41 8.84 -4.32 -3.49
CA TYR A 41 7.48 -4.53 -4.00
C TYR A 41 7.17 -6.02 -4.19
N ASP A 42 8.08 -6.77 -4.81
CA ASP A 42 7.91 -8.22 -5.01
C ASP A 42 7.79 -8.96 -3.68
N GLN A 43 8.62 -8.63 -2.69
CA GLN A 43 8.55 -9.22 -1.36
C GLN A 43 7.23 -8.92 -0.66
N ILE A 44 6.70 -7.71 -0.81
CA ILE A 44 5.41 -7.30 -0.27
C ILE A 44 4.27 -8.09 -0.95
N MET A 45 4.28 -8.19 -2.28
CA MET A 45 3.28 -8.96 -3.02
C MET A 45 3.35 -10.45 -2.70
N ILE A 46 4.54 -11.01 -2.48
CA ILE A 46 4.71 -12.38 -1.97
C ILE A 46 4.05 -12.55 -0.60
N ARG A 47 4.21 -11.59 0.33
CA ARG A 47 3.57 -11.64 1.65
C ARG A 47 2.05 -11.56 1.54
N ILE A 48 1.52 -10.63 0.74
CA ILE A 48 0.08 -10.49 0.49
C ILE A 48 -0.51 -11.76 -0.12
N ASN A 49 0.19 -12.36 -1.08
CA ASN A 49 -0.28 -13.57 -1.76
C ASN A 49 -0.33 -14.81 -0.85
N LYS A 50 0.46 -14.82 0.24
CA LYS A 50 0.46 -15.86 1.27
C LYS A 50 -0.64 -15.70 2.33
N LEU A 51 -1.33 -14.56 2.37
CA LEU A 51 -2.48 -14.36 3.26
C LEU A 51 -3.65 -15.27 2.89
N ASP A 52 -4.53 -15.54 3.85
CA ASP A 52 -5.80 -16.19 3.55
C ASP A 52 -6.63 -15.37 2.54
N LYS A 53 -7.53 -16.05 1.82
CA LYS A 53 -8.28 -15.45 0.72
C LYS A 53 -8.95 -14.12 1.09
N LYS A 54 -9.58 -14.03 2.27
CA LYS A 54 -10.30 -12.83 2.70
C LYS A 54 -9.36 -11.68 3.00
N ARG A 55 -8.25 -11.94 3.70
CA ARG A 55 -7.24 -10.91 4.00
C ARG A 55 -6.48 -10.46 2.76
N ARG A 56 -6.16 -11.38 1.84
CA ARG A 56 -5.53 -11.04 0.56
C ARG A 56 -6.42 -10.13 -0.28
N GLU A 57 -7.70 -10.48 -0.42
CA GLU A 57 -8.68 -9.65 -1.12
C GLU A 57 -8.78 -8.27 -0.48
N LEU A 58 -8.84 -8.18 0.85
CA LEU A 58 -8.87 -6.91 1.57
C LEU A 58 -7.63 -6.05 1.27
N ALA A 59 -6.44 -6.64 1.34
CA ALA A 59 -5.19 -5.93 1.09
C ALA A 59 -5.10 -5.40 -0.35
N LEU A 60 -5.46 -6.22 -1.33
CA LEU A 60 -5.45 -5.82 -2.74
C LEU A 60 -6.49 -4.74 -3.04
N THR A 61 -7.69 -4.84 -2.46
CA THR A 61 -8.69 -3.78 -2.58
C THR A 61 -8.19 -2.47 -1.99
N ALA A 62 -7.57 -2.50 -0.80
CA ALA A 62 -7.03 -1.28 -0.18
C ALA A 62 -5.93 -0.64 -1.01
N ILE A 63 -4.97 -1.43 -1.51
CA ILE A 63 -3.91 -0.94 -2.40
C ILE A 63 -4.52 -0.32 -3.66
N MET A 64 -5.53 -0.96 -4.25
CA MET A 64 -6.25 -0.41 -5.39
C MET A 64 -6.92 0.93 -5.05
N CYS A 65 -7.65 1.02 -3.93
CA CYS A 65 -8.31 2.27 -3.54
C CYS A 65 -7.30 3.42 -3.36
N ILE A 66 -6.17 3.17 -2.71
CA ILE A 66 -5.14 4.17 -2.44
C ILE A 66 -4.45 4.62 -3.73
N THR A 67 -4.13 3.66 -4.60
CA THR A 67 -3.43 3.95 -5.86
C THR A 67 -4.31 4.64 -6.92
N TYR A 68 -5.63 4.47 -6.84
CA TYR A 68 -6.59 5.09 -7.75
C TYR A 68 -7.28 6.33 -7.17
N ALA A 69 -7.00 6.69 -5.92
CA ALA A 69 -7.56 7.88 -5.31
C ALA A 69 -7.01 9.13 -6.00
N PHE A 70 -7.90 10.09 -6.29
CA PHE A 70 -7.52 11.36 -6.89
C PHE A 70 -6.75 12.27 -5.91
N GLU A 71 -7.06 12.14 -4.61
CA GLU A 71 -6.43 12.86 -3.50
C GLU A 71 -6.12 11.87 -2.37
N PRO A 72 -5.18 12.19 -1.44
CA PRO A 72 -4.89 11.37 -0.28
C PRO A 72 -6.17 11.05 0.51
N LEU A 73 -6.43 9.76 0.72
CA LEU A 73 -7.62 9.32 1.45
C LEU A 73 -7.44 9.55 2.95
N SER A 74 -8.45 10.14 3.59
CA SER A 74 -8.58 10.06 5.05
C SER A 74 -8.87 8.62 5.48
N ASP A 75 -8.66 8.30 6.76
CA ASP A 75 -9.03 6.99 7.32
C ASP A 75 -10.46 6.59 6.95
N ARG A 76 -11.40 7.51 7.10
CA ARG A 76 -12.81 7.31 6.75
C ARG A 76 -12.99 7.09 5.25
N GLY A 77 -12.35 7.90 4.41
CA GLY A 77 -12.41 7.75 2.96
C GLY A 77 -11.86 6.40 2.49
N LEU A 78 -10.81 5.89 3.14
CA LEU A 78 -10.26 4.56 2.87
C LEU A 78 -11.25 3.45 3.27
N GLN A 79 -11.87 3.56 4.45
CA GLN A 79 -12.87 2.58 4.89
C GLN A 79 -14.07 2.52 3.95
N GLU A 80 -14.58 3.68 3.53
CA GLU A 80 -15.72 3.79 2.61
C GLU A 80 -15.36 3.25 1.22
N ALA A 81 -14.21 3.66 0.67
CA ALA A 81 -13.74 3.19 -0.64
C ALA A 81 -13.54 1.66 -0.68
N VAL A 82 -12.94 1.09 0.36
CA VAL A 82 -12.74 -0.36 0.48
C VAL A 82 -14.07 -1.09 0.63
N THR A 83 -14.99 -0.56 1.43
CA THR A 83 -16.32 -1.16 1.65
C THR A 83 -17.14 -1.18 0.36
N LEU A 84 -17.19 -0.06 -0.35
CA LEU A 84 -17.85 0.07 -1.66
C LEU A 84 -17.24 -0.88 -2.70
N SER A 85 -15.91 -0.94 -2.76
CA SER A 85 -15.19 -1.82 -3.71
C SER A 85 -15.41 -3.31 -3.44
N ARG A 86 -15.89 -3.67 -2.24
CA ARG A 86 -16.25 -5.03 -1.84
C ARG A 86 -17.75 -5.32 -1.99
N GLY A 87 -18.52 -4.40 -2.56
CA GLY A 87 -19.96 -4.52 -2.81
C GLY A 87 -20.85 -4.10 -1.63
N GLY A 88 -20.28 -3.48 -0.59
CA GLY A 88 -21.05 -2.85 0.49
C GLY A 88 -21.62 -1.49 0.06
N THR A 89 -22.51 -0.93 0.88
CA THR A 89 -23.10 0.40 0.62
C THR A 89 -22.24 1.53 1.17
N GLY A 90 -21.41 1.25 2.17
CA GLY A 90 -20.55 2.25 2.83
C GLY A 90 -21.31 3.25 3.70
N ILE A 91 -22.61 3.02 3.94
CA ILE A 91 -23.50 3.94 4.67
C ILE A 91 -23.65 3.53 6.14
N SER A 92 -23.60 2.22 6.43
CA SER A 92 -23.69 1.69 7.79
C SER A 92 -22.32 1.46 8.41
N SER A 93 -22.16 1.82 9.69
CA SER A 93 -20.94 1.55 10.45
C SER A 93 -20.60 0.06 10.54
N ASP A 94 -21.62 -0.80 10.49
CA ASP A 94 -21.47 -2.26 10.58
C ASP A 94 -20.94 -2.87 9.26
N GLU A 95 -21.04 -2.11 8.16
CA GLU A 95 -20.48 -2.50 6.87
C GLU A 95 -19.04 -2.00 6.68
N LEU A 96 -18.62 -0.99 7.46
CA LEU A 96 -17.29 -0.41 7.33
C LEU A 96 -16.22 -1.37 7.86
N VAL A 97 -15.24 -1.68 7.01
CA VAL A 97 -14.05 -2.40 7.46
C VAL A 97 -13.23 -1.48 8.35
N GLY A 98 -12.85 -1.95 9.55
CA GLY A 98 -12.02 -1.18 10.48
C GLY A 98 -10.68 -0.77 9.86
N VAL A 99 -10.27 0.49 10.01
CA VAL A 99 -9.01 1.00 9.45
C VAL A 99 -7.80 0.17 9.90
N ALA A 100 -7.73 -0.21 11.17
CA ALA A 100 -6.67 -1.08 11.69
C ALA A 100 -6.65 -2.47 11.02
N THR A 101 -7.82 -3.00 10.64
CA THR A 101 -7.92 -4.26 9.90
C THR A 101 -7.42 -4.11 8.46
N ILE A 102 -7.72 -2.98 7.82
CA ILE A 102 -7.22 -2.65 6.48
C ILE A 102 -5.68 -2.54 6.51
N LEU A 103 -5.13 -1.70 7.40
CA LEU A 103 -3.69 -1.50 7.56
C LEU A 103 -2.96 -2.81 7.90
N GLY A 104 -3.54 -3.62 8.79
CA GLY A 104 -3.00 -4.93 9.17
C GLY A 104 -3.00 -5.94 8.02
N ALA A 105 -4.00 -5.92 7.13
CA ALA A 105 -4.04 -6.77 5.94
C ALA A 105 -2.96 -6.39 4.93
N CYS A 106 -2.61 -5.10 4.83
CA CYS A 106 -1.55 -4.62 3.96
C CYS A 106 -0.13 -5.00 4.44
N SER A 107 0.01 -5.79 5.52
CA SER A 107 1.31 -6.35 5.96
C SER A 107 2.40 -5.30 6.20
N GLY A 108 2.02 -4.11 6.69
CA GLY A 108 2.94 -3.00 6.98
C GLY A 108 3.19 -2.02 5.83
N LEU A 109 2.64 -2.25 4.62
CA LEU A 109 2.71 -1.29 3.50
C LEU A 109 2.22 0.11 3.86
N LEU A 110 1.17 0.17 4.67
CA LEU A 110 0.49 1.42 5.02
C LEU A 110 0.91 1.95 6.40
N GLN A 111 1.81 1.27 7.12
CA GLN A 111 2.36 1.79 8.38
C GLN A 111 3.48 2.82 8.15
N GLN A 112 3.91 3.01 6.91
CA GLN A 112 4.95 3.96 6.52
C GLN A 112 4.43 5.11 5.63
N LEU A 113 3.11 5.16 5.40
CA LEU A 113 2.44 6.23 4.66
C LEU A 113 1.99 7.36 5.59
#